data_AF-A0A960KFC1-F1
#
_entry.id   AF-A0A960KFC1-F1
#
_cell.length_a   1.000
_cell.length_b   1.000
_cell.length_c   1.000
_cell.angle_alpha   90.00
_cell.angle_beta   90.00
_cell.angle_gamma   90.00
#
_symmetry.space_group_name_H-M   'P 1'
#
loop_
_entity.id
_entity.type
_entity.pdbx_description
1 polymer ?
#
loop_
_entity_poly.entity_id
_entity_poly.type
_entity_poly.pdbx_seq_one_letter_code
_entity_poly.pdbx_strand_id
1 'polypeptide(L)'
;PPSRNALDFLEAPRRLTRFLDHRLYRVLMAPTRGVMKAVNVAAQAFVRQVSKVVGAEVFEDAITFFQAFDGMEAGFKERADVVLELLTSPATSYVLVASPKRDTVAEARFFAEKLAEAQIPIAALIVNRMHPHFTDELPEALRERARTFEGTDLGGLYRNLADFALVAHREEEHLAGLAEMVAPAPVIRVPFLKTDVHDLTGLAIVGDHLFERT
;
A
#
# COMPACT_ATOMS: atom_id res chain seq x y z
N PRO A 1 6.16 -5.19 3.34
CA PRO A 1 4.96 -5.68 4.06
C PRO A 1 3.74 -5.73 3.13
N PRO A 2 3.02 -6.87 3.01
CA PRO A 2 1.73 -6.92 2.31
C PRO A 2 0.68 -6.08 3.03
N SER A 3 -0.27 -5.56 2.25
CA SER A 3 -0.76 -4.19 2.37
C SER A 3 -2.17 -4.10 2.95
N ARG A 4 -2.21 -3.64 4.21
CA ARG A 4 -3.20 -2.64 4.67
C ARG A 4 -2.53 -1.37 5.19
N ASN A 5 -1.21 -1.43 5.41
CA ASN A 5 -0.41 -0.40 6.07
C ASN A 5 0.80 0.04 5.22
N ALA A 6 0.88 -0.25 3.91
CA ALA A 6 2.07 0.18 3.15
C ALA A 6 2.21 1.72 3.09
N LEU A 7 1.15 2.46 3.44
CA LEU A 7 1.18 3.91 3.69
C LEU A 7 1.67 4.33 5.07
N ASP A 8 1.66 3.41 6.05
CA ASP A 8 2.39 3.64 7.31
C ASP A 8 3.87 3.87 6.99
N PHE A 9 4.41 3.45 5.86
CA PHE A 9 5.80 3.79 5.54
C PHE A 9 6.03 5.30 5.37
N LEU A 10 5.08 6.03 4.79
CA LEU A 10 5.14 7.49 4.67
C LEU A 10 4.67 8.20 5.96
N GLU A 11 3.67 7.63 6.62
CA GLU A 11 3.05 8.25 7.79
C GLU A 11 3.70 7.88 9.12
N ALA A 12 4.27 6.69 9.27
CA ALA A 12 4.81 6.21 10.54
C ALA A 12 5.95 7.08 11.08
N PRO A 13 6.91 7.57 10.26
CA PRO A 13 7.90 8.52 10.77
C PRO A 13 7.25 9.78 11.36
N ARG A 14 6.22 10.30 10.69
CA ARG A 14 5.45 11.47 11.16
C ARG A 14 4.62 11.15 12.41
N ARG A 15 3.97 9.99 12.47
CA ARG A 15 3.17 9.54 13.62
C ARG A 15 4.03 9.34 14.86
N LEU A 16 5.20 8.72 14.71
CA LEU A 16 6.17 8.55 15.79
C LEU A 16 6.63 9.90 16.31
N THR A 17 7.00 10.82 15.42
CA THR A 17 7.42 12.17 15.80
C THR A 17 6.31 12.92 16.55
N ARG A 18 5.07 12.91 16.04
CA ARG A 18 3.91 13.53 16.71
C ARG A 18 3.63 12.92 18.08
N PHE A 19 3.79 11.61 18.22
CA PHE A 19 3.59 10.90 19.48
C PHE A 19 4.62 11.35 20.53
N LEU A 20 5.90 11.38 20.17
CA LEU A 20 6.99 11.84 21.04
C LEU A 20 6.86 13.34 21.39
N ASP A 21 6.31 14.15 20.49
CA ASP A 21 6.05 15.57 20.74
C ASP A 21 4.78 15.83 21.57
N HIS A 22 3.95 14.82 21.83
CA HIS A 22 2.66 15.00 22.49
C HIS A 22 2.82 15.40 23.98
N ARG A 23 1.99 16.35 24.44
CA ARG A 23 2.06 16.89 25.81
C ARG A 23 1.90 15.82 26.89
N LEU A 24 1.07 14.79 26.63
CA LEU A 24 0.88 13.67 27.56
C LEU A 24 2.17 12.88 27.76
N TYR A 25 2.90 12.61 26.69
CA TYR A 25 4.18 11.91 26.76
C TYR A 25 5.18 12.72 27.59
N ARG A 26 5.33 14.02 27.31
CA ARG A 26 6.21 14.92 28.08
C ARG A 26 5.84 15.02 29.56
N VAL A 27 4.55 14.97 29.90
CA VAL A 27 4.06 15.00 31.29
C VAL A 27 4.32 13.66 32.00
N LEU A 28 4.19 12.53 31.30
CA LEU A 28 4.50 11.21 31.84
C LEU A 28 6.01 11.02 32.09
N MET A 29 6.86 11.56 31.21
CA MET A 29 8.32 11.49 31.33
C MET A 29 8.93 12.56 32.24
N ALA A 30 8.15 13.56 32.66
CA ALA A 30 8.65 14.59 33.57
C ALA A 30 9.11 13.97 34.90
N PRO A 31 10.33 14.28 35.38
CA PRO A 31 10.88 13.67 36.59
C PRO A 31 9.97 13.97 37.79
N THR A 32 9.62 12.93 38.55
CA THR A 32 8.82 13.04 39.78
C THR A 32 9.53 13.79 40.91
N ARG A 33 10.82 14.12 40.73
CA ARG A 33 11.65 14.88 41.66
C ARG A 33 11.80 16.34 41.21
N GLY A 34 10.84 17.19 41.60
CA GLY A 34 11.06 18.63 41.70
C GLY A 34 9.98 19.53 41.08
N VAL A 35 9.26 20.25 41.96
CA VAL A 35 8.50 21.49 41.74
C VAL A 35 7.39 21.47 40.66
N MET A 36 6.19 21.03 41.05
CA MET A 36 4.89 21.65 40.69
C MET A 36 3.76 20.98 41.51
N LYS A 37 3.63 21.34 42.80
CA LYS A 37 2.64 20.74 43.73
C LYS A 37 1.18 20.94 43.32
N ALA A 38 0.86 21.90 42.43
CA ALA A 38 -0.51 22.15 41.95
C ALA A 38 -0.90 21.29 40.72
N VAL A 39 0.06 20.96 39.84
CA VAL A 39 -0.18 20.10 38.65
C VAL A 39 -0.44 18.65 39.05
N ASN A 40 0.14 18.23 40.19
CA ASN A 40 0.08 16.85 40.69
C ASN A 40 -1.34 16.38 41.05
N VAL A 41 -2.23 17.24 41.56
CA VAL A 41 -3.55 16.78 42.06
C VAL A 41 -4.51 16.46 40.91
N ALA A 42 -4.58 17.33 39.89
CA ALA A 42 -5.42 17.11 38.71
C ALA A 42 -4.88 15.96 37.84
N ALA A 43 -3.57 15.88 37.67
CA ALA A 43 -2.93 14.76 36.96
C ALA A 43 -3.16 13.43 37.70
N GLN A 44 -3.07 13.40 39.03
CA GLN A 44 -3.34 12.17 39.79
C GLN A 44 -4.80 11.73 39.76
N ALA A 45 -5.77 12.65 39.70
CA ALA A 45 -7.18 12.29 39.54
C ALA A 45 -7.44 11.65 38.18
N PHE A 46 -6.86 12.21 37.11
CA PHE A 46 -6.91 11.65 35.77
C PHE A 46 -6.24 10.27 35.70
N VAL A 47 -5.02 10.13 36.23
CA VAL A 47 -4.30 8.85 36.29
C VAL A 47 -5.13 7.79 37.01
N ARG A 48 -5.71 8.10 38.18
CA ARG A 48 -6.58 7.16 38.91
C ARG A 48 -7.80 6.72 38.11
N GLN A 49 -8.43 7.62 37.35
CA GLN A 49 -9.55 7.26 36.47
C GLN A 49 -9.11 6.36 35.31
N VAL A 50 -7.98 6.67 34.68
CA VAL A 50 -7.43 5.86 33.58
C VAL A 50 -7.02 4.48 34.08
N SER A 51 -6.29 4.39 35.20
CA SER A 51 -5.90 3.11 35.81
C SER A 51 -7.10 2.26 36.25
N LYS A 52 -8.22 2.88 36.64
CA LYS A 52 -9.46 2.14 36.97
C LYS A 52 -10.12 1.50 35.75
N VAL A 53 -9.96 2.10 34.56
CA VAL A 53 -10.53 1.61 33.30
C VAL A 53 -9.60 0.63 32.59
N VAL A 54 -8.30 0.94 32.53
CA VAL A 54 -7.28 0.19 31.79
C VAL A 54 -6.63 -0.92 32.64
N GLY A 55 -6.70 -0.80 33.96
CA GLY A 55 -5.95 -1.63 34.91
C GLY A 55 -4.70 -0.92 35.42
N ALA A 56 -4.44 -1.01 36.73
CA ALA A 56 -3.32 -0.31 37.35
C ALA A 56 -1.96 -0.88 36.90
N GLU A 57 -1.84 -2.20 36.80
CA GLU A 57 -0.62 -2.89 36.36
C GLU A 57 -0.25 -2.52 34.92
N VAL A 58 -1.20 -2.59 33.98
CA VAL A 58 -0.97 -2.22 32.57
C VAL A 58 -0.52 -0.77 32.43
N PHE A 59 -1.06 0.13 33.24
CA PHE A 59 -0.66 1.53 33.25
C PHE A 59 0.75 1.74 33.82
N GLU A 60 1.10 1.02 34.88
CA GLU A 60 2.44 1.04 35.48
C GLU A 60 3.50 0.46 34.54
N ASP A 61 3.19 -0.65 33.85
CA ASP A 61 4.04 -1.24 32.81
C ASP A 61 4.27 -0.27 31.66
N ALA A 62 3.24 0.44 31.21
CA ALA A 62 3.37 1.46 30.17
C ALA A 62 4.29 2.62 30.61
N ILE A 63 4.17 3.09 31.85
CA ILE A 63 5.06 4.11 32.40
C ILE A 63 6.50 3.59 32.46
N THR A 64 6.69 2.38 32.98
CA THR A 64 8.02 1.75 33.11
C THR A 64 8.66 1.57 31.73
N PHE A 65 7.89 1.13 30.75
CA PHE A 65 8.32 1.08 29.36
C PHE A 65 8.77 2.46 28.87
N PHE A 66 7.94 3.49 29.00
CA PHE A 66 8.33 4.82 28.50
C PHE A 66 9.55 5.41 29.24
N GLN A 67 9.69 5.16 30.55
CA GLN A 67 10.86 5.58 31.32
C GLN A 67 12.14 4.85 30.90
N ALA A 68 12.06 3.56 30.54
CA ALA A 68 13.19 2.84 29.96
C ALA A 68 13.57 3.37 28.56
N PHE A 69 12.67 4.12 27.92
CA PHE A 69 12.86 4.77 26.62
C PHE A 69 13.33 6.23 26.73
N ASP A 70 13.40 6.79 27.94
CA ASP A 70 13.76 8.19 28.20
C ASP A 70 15.16 8.52 27.65
N GLY A 71 15.27 9.60 26.88
CA GLY A 71 16.51 10.09 26.28
C GLY A 71 16.84 9.52 24.89
N MET A 72 16.06 8.57 24.37
CA MET A 72 16.22 8.07 22.99
C MET A 72 15.35 8.78 21.95
N GLU A 73 14.43 9.64 22.38
CA GLU A 73 13.39 10.25 21.53
C GLU A 73 13.98 11.19 20.49
N ALA A 74 14.98 11.99 20.88
CA ALA A 74 15.66 12.91 19.99
C ALA A 74 16.30 12.15 18.82
N GLY A 75 16.99 11.04 19.11
CA GLY A 75 17.60 10.20 18.07
C GLY A 75 16.58 9.48 17.19
N PHE A 76 15.42 9.10 17.73
CA PHE A 76 14.33 8.55 16.91
C PHE A 76 13.71 9.59 15.99
N LYS A 77 13.50 10.81 16.49
CA LYS A 77 13.00 11.92 15.71
C LYS A 77 13.95 12.27 14.57
N GLU A 78 15.25 12.40 14.88
CA GLU A 78 16.27 12.66 13.86
C GLU A 78 16.27 11.58 12.77
N ARG A 79 16.23 10.29 13.14
CA ARG A 79 16.14 9.20 12.17
C ARG A 79 14.83 9.22 11.37
N ALA A 80 13.71 9.55 12.00
CA ALA A 80 12.42 9.65 11.33
C ALA A 80 12.42 10.79 10.29
N ASP A 81 13.05 11.93 10.62
CA ASP A 81 13.22 13.06 9.72
C ASP A 81 14.13 12.71 8.53
N VAL A 82 15.25 12.02 8.78
CA VAL A 82 16.16 11.52 7.71
C VAL A 82 15.43 10.54 6.78
N VAL A 83 14.64 9.63 7.33
CA VAL A 83 13.84 8.71 6.50
C VAL A 83 12.85 9.51 5.65
N LEU A 84 12.14 10.48 6.23
CA LEU A 84 11.19 11.29 5.47
C LEU A 84 11.89 12.07 4.35
N GLU A 85 13.07 12.64 4.60
CA GLU A 85 13.89 13.32 3.60
C GLU A 85 14.24 12.38 2.44
N LEU A 86 14.71 11.17 2.73
CA LEU A 86 15.02 10.17 1.69
C LEU A 86 13.79 9.78 0.89
N LEU A 87 12.63 9.63 1.52
CA LEU A 87 11.38 9.27 0.86
C LEU A 87 10.82 10.37 -0.02
N THR A 88 11.07 11.64 0.33
CA THR A 88 10.66 12.79 -0.48
C THR A 88 11.77 13.33 -1.39
N SER A 89 12.94 12.70 -1.40
CA SER A 89 14.08 13.12 -2.20
C SER A 89 13.78 13.05 -3.69
N PRO A 90 14.24 14.00 -4.52
CA PRO A 90 14.11 13.92 -5.97
C PRO A 90 14.84 12.72 -6.59
N ALA A 91 15.75 12.07 -5.85
CA ALA A 91 16.41 10.83 -6.29
C ALA A 91 15.57 9.57 -6.03
N THR A 92 14.45 9.68 -5.30
CA THR A 92 13.56 8.57 -4.97
C THR A 92 12.37 8.56 -5.91
N SER A 93 12.04 7.38 -6.45
CA SER A 93 10.92 7.20 -7.38
C SER A 93 9.96 6.14 -6.86
N TYR A 94 8.66 6.40 -7.02
CA TYR A 94 7.61 5.49 -6.59
C TYR A 94 6.99 4.79 -7.79
N VAL A 95 7.03 3.46 -7.78
CA VAL A 95 6.36 2.63 -8.78
C VAL A 95 5.20 1.92 -8.11
N LEU A 96 3.99 2.18 -8.60
CA LEU A 96 2.79 1.54 -8.10
C LEU A 96 2.62 0.19 -8.79
N VAL A 97 2.42 -0.88 -8.03
CA VAL A 97 2.22 -2.22 -8.59
C VAL A 97 0.85 -2.73 -8.15
N ALA A 98 0.00 -3.06 -9.11
CA ALA A 98 -1.33 -3.60 -8.88
C ALA A 98 -1.58 -4.85 -9.72
N SER A 99 -2.58 -5.64 -9.33
CA SER A 99 -3.19 -6.64 -10.23
C SER A 99 -4.53 -6.10 -10.71
N PRO A 100 -5.09 -6.59 -11.83
CA PRO A 100 -6.39 -6.12 -12.32
C PRO A 100 -7.59 -6.53 -11.44
N LYS A 101 -7.34 -7.14 -10.28
CA LYS A 101 -8.37 -7.46 -9.29
C LYS A 101 -8.88 -6.18 -8.63
N ARG A 102 -10.20 -6.09 -8.49
CA ARG A 102 -10.90 -4.93 -7.88
C ARG A 102 -10.28 -4.45 -6.58
N ASP A 103 -9.98 -5.35 -5.64
CA ASP A 103 -9.43 -4.97 -4.33
C ASP A 103 -8.02 -4.38 -4.46
N THR A 104 -7.18 -4.95 -5.33
CA THR A 104 -5.83 -4.43 -5.57
C THR A 104 -5.87 -3.09 -6.31
N VAL A 105 -6.81 -2.90 -7.24
CA VAL A 105 -7.02 -1.62 -7.93
C VAL A 105 -7.51 -0.55 -6.94
N ALA A 106 -8.46 -0.89 -6.06
CA ALA A 106 -8.95 0.04 -5.05
C ALA A 106 -7.84 0.47 -4.08
N GLU A 107 -7.00 -0.48 -3.67
CA GLU A 107 -5.82 -0.19 -2.86
C GLU A 107 -4.82 0.71 -3.61
N ALA A 108 -4.53 0.40 -4.87
CA ALA A 108 -3.64 1.21 -5.70
C ALA A 108 -4.14 2.66 -5.87
N ARG A 109 -5.46 2.86 -6.03
CA ARG A 109 -6.07 4.21 -6.03
C ARG A 109 -5.82 4.95 -4.73
N PHE A 110 -6.06 4.29 -3.59
CA PHE A 110 -5.79 4.87 -2.28
C PHE A 110 -4.30 5.24 -2.09
N PHE A 111 -3.37 4.40 -2.58
CA PHE A 111 -1.95 4.72 -2.60
C PHE A 111 -1.63 5.94 -3.46
N ALA A 112 -2.22 6.03 -4.64
CA ALA A 112 -2.02 7.15 -5.55
C ALA A 112 -2.50 8.47 -4.94
N GLU A 113 -3.69 8.47 -4.30
CA GLU A 113 -4.22 9.63 -3.58
C GLU A 113 -3.28 10.10 -2.47
N LYS A 114 -2.70 9.17 -1.70
CA LYS A 114 -1.82 9.52 -0.60
C LYS A 114 -0.44 10.00 -1.03
N LEU A 115 0.10 9.44 -2.12
CA LEU A 115 1.32 9.98 -2.74
C LEU A 115 1.06 11.40 -3.25
N ALA A 116 -0.10 11.65 -3.85
CA ALA A 116 -0.51 13.00 -4.27
C ALA A 116 -0.67 13.97 -3.08
N GLU A 117 -1.30 13.55 -1.97
CA GLU A 117 -1.38 14.34 -0.73
C GLU A 117 0.02 14.70 -0.17
N ALA A 118 0.98 13.79 -0.31
CA ALA A 118 2.37 14.00 0.08
C ALA A 118 3.21 14.76 -0.97
N GLN A 119 2.60 15.16 -2.10
CA GLN A 119 3.28 15.78 -3.25
C GLN A 119 4.42 14.93 -3.83
N ILE A 120 4.29 13.61 -3.75
CA ILE A 120 5.25 12.64 -4.27
C ILE A 120 4.74 12.14 -5.63
N PRO A 121 5.46 12.39 -6.73
CA PRO A 121 5.04 11.93 -8.05
C PRO A 121 5.20 10.39 -8.18
N ILE A 122 4.26 9.77 -8.89
CA ILE A 122 4.35 8.37 -9.29
C ILE A 122 5.16 8.30 -10.58
N ALA A 123 6.20 7.47 -10.59
CA ALA A 123 7.08 7.29 -11.75
C ALA A 123 6.49 6.33 -12.79
N ALA A 124 5.76 5.31 -12.35
CA ALA A 124 5.07 4.35 -13.22
C ALA A 124 3.98 3.59 -12.46
N LEU A 125 2.98 3.11 -13.19
CA LEU A 125 2.03 2.09 -12.75
C LEU A 125 2.30 0.78 -13.49
N ILE A 126 2.64 -0.26 -12.75
CA ILE A 126 2.74 -1.63 -13.25
C ILE A 126 1.45 -2.37 -12.91
N VAL A 127 0.73 -2.81 -13.93
CA VAL A 127 -0.40 -3.72 -13.79
C VAL A 127 0.07 -5.13 -14.07
N ASN A 128 0.32 -5.88 -12.99
CA ASN A 128 0.82 -7.23 -13.02
C ASN A 128 -0.31 -8.27 -13.16
N ARG A 129 -0.02 -9.38 -13.82
CA ARG A 129 -0.94 -10.51 -14.01
C ARG A 129 -2.19 -10.16 -14.83
N MET A 130 -2.02 -9.35 -15.86
CA MET A 130 -3.08 -9.08 -16.85
C MET A 130 -3.39 -10.35 -17.65
N HIS A 131 -4.67 -10.66 -17.84
CA HIS A 131 -5.02 -11.77 -18.74
C HIS A 131 -4.60 -11.42 -20.18
N PRO A 132 -3.94 -12.35 -20.90
CA PRO A 132 -3.52 -12.08 -22.27
C PRO A 132 -4.72 -11.80 -23.18
N HIS A 133 -4.55 -10.82 -24.06
CA HIS A 133 -5.53 -10.51 -25.10
C HIS A 133 -5.25 -11.37 -26.33
N PHE A 134 -6.18 -12.26 -26.68
CA PHE A 134 -6.00 -13.22 -27.78
C PHE A 134 -6.75 -12.85 -29.07
N THR A 135 -7.67 -11.89 -29.01
CA THR A 135 -8.51 -11.48 -30.14
C THR A 135 -9.16 -10.13 -29.87
N ASP A 136 -9.37 -9.33 -30.91
CA ASP A 136 -10.14 -8.08 -30.86
C ASP A 136 -11.65 -8.29 -31.02
N GLU A 137 -12.11 -9.53 -31.24
CA GLU A 137 -13.53 -9.86 -31.32
C GLU A 137 -14.23 -9.68 -29.96
N LEU A 138 -15.43 -9.11 -29.98
CA LEU A 138 -16.25 -8.96 -28.78
C LEU A 138 -16.63 -10.34 -28.18
N PRO A 139 -16.69 -10.47 -26.84
CA PRO A 139 -17.08 -11.72 -26.18
C PRO A 139 -18.41 -12.27 -26.69
N GLU A 140 -19.38 -11.42 -27.00
CA GLU A 140 -20.69 -11.79 -27.53
C GLU A 140 -20.58 -12.44 -28.91
N ALA A 141 -19.77 -11.88 -29.81
CA ALA A 141 -19.55 -12.43 -31.14
C ALA A 141 -18.91 -13.83 -31.05
N LEU A 142 -17.92 -13.98 -30.17
CA LEU A 142 -17.27 -15.27 -29.91
C LEU A 142 -18.24 -16.32 -29.36
N ARG A 143 -19.19 -15.92 -28.51
CA ARG A 143 -20.27 -16.79 -28.04
C ARG A 143 -21.21 -17.23 -29.15
N GLU A 144 -21.55 -16.35 -30.10
CA GLU A 144 -22.37 -16.75 -31.26
C GLU A 144 -21.61 -17.73 -32.17
N ARG A 145 -20.31 -17.53 -32.37
CA ARG A 145 -19.47 -18.50 -33.09
C ARG A 145 -19.43 -19.85 -32.35
N ALA A 146 -19.33 -19.82 -31.03
CA ALA A 146 -19.39 -21.03 -30.21
C ALA A 146 -20.69 -21.82 -30.38
N ARG A 147 -21.84 -21.14 -30.51
CA ARG A 147 -23.15 -21.76 -30.80
C ARG A 147 -23.21 -22.34 -32.21
N THR A 148 -22.61 -21.65 -33.18
CA THR A 148 -22.54 -22.13 -34.57
C THR A 148 -21.82 -23.49 -34.68
N PHE A 149 -20.81 -23.72 -33.83
CA PHE A 149 -20.04 -24.96 -33.77
C PHE A 149 -20.40 -25.84 -32.56
N GLU A 150 -21.63 -25.74 -32.05
CA GLU A 150 -22.09 -26.51 -30.90
C GLU A 150 -21.94 -28.02 -31.11
N GLY A 151 -21.55 -28.75 -30.05
CA GLY A 151 -21.27 -30.19 -30.12
C GLY A 151 -19.89 -30.57 -30.70
N THR A 152 -19.07 -29.60 -31.10
CA THR A 152 -17.69 -29.85 -31.59
C THR A 152 -16.62 -29.31 -30.63
N ASP A 153 -15.39 -29.80 -30.78
CA ASP A 153 -14.22 -29.26 -30.05
C ASP A 153 -14.00 -27.77 -30.35
N LEU A 154 -14.21 -27.35 -31.60
CA LEU A 154 -14.08 -25.96 -32.03
C LEU A 154 -15.09 -25.04 -31.31
N GLY A 155 -16.32 -25.51 -31.12
CA GLY A 155 -17.31 -24.78 -30.31
C GLY A 155 -16.85 -24.62 -28.86
N GLY A 156 -16.19 -25.64 -28.29
CA GLY A 156 -15.54 -25.55 -26.98
C GLY A 156 -14.44 -24.49 -26.91
N LEU A 157 -13.58 -24.43 -27.93
CA LEU A 157 -12.50 -23.43 -28.01
C LEU A 157 -13.06 -22.00 -28.12
N TYR A 158 -14.12 -21.76 -28.90
CA TYR A 158 -14.76 -20.44 -28.97
C TYR A 158 -15.41 -20.03 -27.65
N ARG A 159 -16.02 -20.97 -26.89
CA ARG A 159 -16.53 -20.66 -25.54
C ARG A 159 -15.40 -20.20 -24.62
N ASN A 160 -14.30 -20.95 -24.60
CA ASN A 160 -13.14 -20.61 -23.79
C ASN A 160 -12.55 -19.24 -24.18
N LEU A 161 -12.40 -18.97 -25.48
CA LEU A 161 -11.92 -17.69 -25.99
C LEU A 161 -12.85 -16.53 -25.59
N ALA A 162 -14.17 -16.72 -25.66
CA ALA A 162 -15.15 -15.73 -25.23
C ALA A 162 -15.04 -15.42 -23.73
N ASP A 163 -14.80 -16.43 -22.90
CA ASP A 163 -14.64 -16.25 -21.45
C ASP A 163 -13.33 -15.50 -21.12
N PHE A 164 -12.22 -15.84 -21.78
CA PHE A 164 -10.96 -15.10 -21.64
C PHE A 164 -11.09 -13.64 -22.12
N ALA A 165 -11.75 -13.41 -23.26
CA ALA A 165 -11.98 -12.07 -23.80
C ALA A 165 -12.82 -11.22 -22.83
N LEU A 166 -13.86 -11.82 -22.22
CA LEU A 166 -14.67 -11.12 -21.22
C LEU A 166 -13.85 -10.72 -19.99
N VAL A 167 -12.98 -11.61 -19.50
CA VAL A 167 -12.11 -11.31 -18.36
C VAL A 167 -11.17 -10.16 -18.72
N ALA A 168 -10.41 -10.28 -19.81
CA ALA A 168 -9.45 -9.27 -20.24
C ALA A 168 -10.11 -7.89 -20.46
N HIS A 169 -11.31 -7.86 -21.05
CA HIS A 169 -12.05 -6.62 -21.26
C HIS A 169 -12.44 -5.93 -19.94
N ARG A 170 -13.00 -6.70 -18.99
CA ARG A 170 -13.38 -6.18 -17.66
C ARG A 170 -12.18 -5.71 -16.86
N GLU A 171 -11.04 -6.39 -16.99
CA GLU A 171 -9.80 -5.99 -16.34
C GLU A 171 -9.37 -4.59 -16.82
N GLU A 172 -9.43 -4.34 -18.14
CA GLU A 172 -9.09 -3.04 -18.70
C GLU A 172 -10.07 -1.93 -18.25
N GLU A 173 -11.38 -2.21 -18.23
CA GLU A 173 -12.39 -1.27 -17.72
C GLU A 173 -12.13 -0.85 -16.26
N HIS A 174 -11.76 -1.80 -15.40
CA HIS A 174 -11.46 -1.49 -14.00
C HIS A 174 -10.20 -0.62 -13.84
N LEU A 175 -9.25 -0.78 -14.75
CA LEU A 175 -7.97 -0.07 -14.73
C LEU A 175 -8.05 1.34 -15.30
N ALA A 176 -8.97 1.60 -16.24
CA ALA A 176 -9.08 2.87 -16.96
C ALA A 176 -9.01 4.08 -16.02
N GLY A 177 -9.85 4.13 -14.99
CA GLY A 177 -9.83 5.27 -14.07
C GLY A 177 -8.60 5.33 -13.14
N LEU A 178 -7.84 4.24 -12.95
CA LEU A 178 -6.59 4.26 -12.18
C LEU A 178 -5.47 4.78 -13.08
N ALA A 179 -5.44 4.36 -14.35
CA ALA A 179 -4.52 4.88 -15.35
C ALA A 179 -4.68 6.39 -15.55
N GLU A 180 -5.92 6.89 -15.60
CA GLU A 180 -6.21 8.33 -15.65
C GLU A 180 -5.71 9.07 -14.40
N MET A 181 -5.93 8.50 -13.22
CA MET A 181 -5.53 9.10 -11.94
C MET A 181 -4.01 9.28 -11.79
N VAL A 182 -3.22 8.34 -12.34
CA VAL A 182 -1.75 8.38 -12.25
C VAL A 182 -1.09 9.12 -13.41
N ALA A 183 -1.87 9.64 -14.37
CA ALA A 183 -1.32 10.40 -15.49
C ALA A 183 -0.48 11.60 -14.99
N PRO A 184 0.66 11.92 -15.62
CA PRO A 184 1.16 11.38 -16.89
C PRO A 184 2.07 10.14 -16.75
N ALA A 185 2.08 9.46 -15.60
CA ALA A 185 2.95 8.30 -15.42
C ALA A 185 2.61 7.17 -16.42
N PRO A 186 3.61 6.49 -17.01
CA PRO A 186 3.39 5.37 -17.90
C PRO A 186 2.70 4.20 -17.19
N VAL A 187 1.81 3.52 -17.91
CA VAL A 187 1.12 2.32 -17.45
C VAL A 187 1.67 1.11 -18.20
N ILE A 188 2.36 0.24 -17.47
CA ILE A 188 3.03 -0.96 -17.97
C ILE A 188 2.17 -2.18 -17.63
N ARG A 189 1.82 -2.98 -18.63
CA ARG A 189 0.97 -4.19 -18.46
C ARG A 189 1.86 -5.44 -18.52
N VAL A 190 1.96 -6.16 -17.41
CA VAL A 190 2.69 -7.44 -17.34
C VAL A 190 1.68 -8.59 -17.39
N PRO A 191 1.77 -9.49 -18.38
CA PRO A 191 0.79 -10.56 -18.55
C PRO A 191 0.86 -11.59 -17.43
N PHE A 192 -0.22 -12.34 -17.27
CA PHE A 192 -0.23 -13.58 -16.50
C PHE A 192 0.66 -14.60 -17.20
N LEU A 193 1.85 -14.83 -16.64
CA LEU A 193 2.84 -15.75 -17.20
C LEU A 193 2.37 -17.21 -17.08
N LYS A 194 2.80 -18.03 -18.04
CA LYS A 194 2.49 -19.48 -18.08
C LYS A 194 3.15 -20.27 -16.95
N THR A 195 4.20 -19.72 -16.35
CA THR A 195 5.02 -20.35 -15.32
C THR A 195 5.30 -19.35 -14.20
N ASP A 196 5.52 -19.86 -12.99
CA ASP A 196 5.90 -19.03 -11.85
C ASP A 196 7.27 -18.39 -12.04
N VAL A 197 7.44 -17.18 -11.51
CA VAL A 197 8.72 -16.46 -11.50
C VAL A 197 9.47 -16.84 -10.22
N HIS A 198 10.43 -17.75 -10.34
CA HIS A 198 11.19 -18.30 -9.22
C HIS A 198 12.67 -18.50 -9.52
N ASP A 199 13.12 -18.09 -10.71
CA ASP A 199 14.50 -18.14 -11.16
C ASP A 199 14.87 -16.87 -11.96
N LEU A 200 16.14 -16.75 -12.35
CA LEU A 200 16.63 -15.60 -13.11
C LEU A 200 16.00 -15.52 -14.51
N THR A 201 15.64 -16.66 -15.10
CA THR A 201 14.97 -16.73 -16.41
C THR A 201 13.59 -16.09 -16.34
N GLY A 202 12.79 -16.44 -15.34
CA GLY A 202 11.48 -15.83 -15.09
C GLY A 202 11.60 -14.34 -14.78
N LEU A 203 12.61 -13.92 -14.02
CA LEU A 203 12.87 -12.50 -13.76
C LEU A 203 13.23 -11.74 -15.04
N ALA A 204 14.00 -12.35 -15.96
CA ALA A 204 14.32 -11.75 -17.25
C ALA A 204 13.05 -11.54 -18.09
N ILE A 205 12.14 -12.52 -18.12
CA ILE A 205 10.85 -12.39 -18.83
C ILE A 205 10.02 -11.21 -18.28
N VAL A 206 9.94 -11.07 -16.95
CA VAL A 206 9.26 -9.91 -16.34
C VAL A 206 9.98 -8.62 -16.72
N GLY A 207 11.32 -8.62 -16.69
CA GLY A 207 12.14 -7.49 -17.12
C GLY A 207 11.86 -7.05 -18.56
N ASP A 208 11.69 -7.99 -19.49
CA ASP A 208 11.40 -7.68 -20.89
C ASP A 208 10.04 -6.97 -21.04
N HIS A 209 9.03 -7.41 -20.30
CA HIS A 209 7.74 -6.72 -20.23
C HIS A 209 7.81 -5.35 -19.54
N LEU A 210 8.66 -5.18 -18.52
CA LEU A 210 8.78 -3.92 -17.78
C LEU A 210 9.51 -2.82 -18.57
N PHE A 211 10.45 -3.21 -19.42
CA PHE A 211 11.34 -2.28 -20.12
C PHE A 211 11.14 -2.27 -21.64
N GLU A 212 10.03 -2.83 -22.13
CA GLU A 212 9.68 -2.91 -23.55
C GLU A 212 10.83 -3.49 -24.41
N ARG A 213 11.52 -4.53 -23.91
CA ARG A 213 12.65 -5.18 -24.63
C ARG A 213 12.19 -6.26 -25.63
N THR A 214 10.90 -6.31 -25.94
CA THR A 214 10.26 -7.29 -26.83
C THR A 214 9.21 -6.63 -27.70
#